data_AF-A0A7K3DC30-F1
#
_entry.id   AF-A0A7K3DC30-F1
#
_cell.length_a   1.000
_cell.length_b   1.000
_cell.length_c   1.000
_cell.angle_alpha   90.00
_cell.angle_beta   90.00
_cell.angle_gamma   90.00
#
_symmetry.space_group_name_H-M   'P 1'
#
loop_
_entity.id
_entity.type
_entity.pdbx_description
1 polymer ?
#
loop_
_entity_poly.entity_id
_entity_poly.type
_entity_poly.pdbx_seq_one_letter_code
_entity_poly.pdbx_strand_id
1 'polypeptide(L)'
;PRKVIWAASGKPVLAYETVVTGVQKDGTPSRLHVITDAATGKKLYQYQAIENGKGNSQYSGKVTVGSKKVGSSYELTDKARGNHRTYDLKHAESGTGKLFKDANDVWGNGKPSNAQTAAVDAAYGAQLTWDYYKSVHGRKGINGDGKGATSRVHYG
;
A
#
# COMPACT_ATOMS: atom_id res chain seq x y z
N PRO A 1 20.77 -9.08 3.33
CA PRO A 1 20.20 -9.14 4.70
C PRO A 1 20.86 -8.03 5.54
N ARG A 2 20.14 -7.39 6.45
CA ARG A 2 20.72 -6.39 7.37
C ARG A 2 20.73 -6.90 8.81
N LYS A 3 21.75 -6.50 9.59
CA LYS A 3 21.86 -6.86 11.01
C LYS A 3 20.92 -5.97 11.83
N VAL A 4 20.17 -6.55 12.75
CA VAL A 4 19.21 -5.85 13.62
C VAL A 4 19.28 -6.42 15.04
N ILE A 5 18.87 -5.63 16.03
CA ILE A 5 18.53 -6.13 17.36
C ILE A 5 17.03 -6.34 17.40
N TRP A 6 16.59 -7.57 17.59
CA TRP A 6 15.17 -7.91 17.71
C TRP A 6 14.76 -7.86 19.18
N ALA A 7 13.86 -6.94 19.53
CA ALA A 7 13.43 -6.69 20.91
C ALA A 7 11.90 -6.65 21.07
N ALA A 8 11.16 -7.32 20.17
CA ALA A 8 9.69 -7.29 20.20
C ALA A 8 9.07 -8.10 21.35
N SER A 9 9.80 -9.07 21.91
CA SER A 9 9.35 -9.86 23.06
C SER A 9 10.53 -10.49 23.80
N GLY A 10 10.54 -10.44 25.13
CA GLY A 10 11.56 -11.10 25.96
C GLY A 10 12.94 -10.46 25.86
N LYS A 11 14.00 -11.29 26.00
CA LYS A 11 15.39 -10.82 25.93
C LYS A 11 15.74 -10.41 24.48
N PRO A 12 16.27 -9.20 24.25
CA PRO A 12 16.72 -8.79 22.93
C PRO A 12 17.78 -9.75 22.36
N VAL A 13 17.65 -10.09 21.08
CA VAL A 13 18.59 -10.98 20.38
C VAL A 13 19.15 -10.33 19.14
N LEU A 14 20.38 -10.69 18.80
CA LEU A 14 20.97 -10.33 17.52
C LEU A 14 20.30 -11.14 16.40
N ALA A 15 19.88 -10.46 15.34
CA ALA A 15 19.16 -11.08 14.24
C ALA A 15 19.56 -10.50 12.88
N TYR A 16 19.20 -11.22 11.82
CA TYR A 16 19.23 -10.75 10.44
C TYR A 16 17.81 -10.51 9.92
N GLU A 17 17.57 -9.34 9.36
CA GLU A 17 16.37 -9.08 8.56
C GLU A 17 16.68 -9.32 7.08
N THR A 18 15.90 -10.21 6.46
CA THR A 18 15.91 -10.46 5.02
C THR A 18 14.60 -9.98 4.43
N VAL A 19 14.67 -9.22 3.34
CA VAL A 19 13.49 -8.75 2.61
C VAL A 19 13.36 -9.60 1.36
N VAL A 20 12.26 -10.34 1.28
CA VAL A 20 11.89 -11.14 0.10
C VAL A 20 10.84 -10.36 -0.67
N THR A 21 11.20 -9.93 -1.87
CA THR A 21 10.27 -9.27 -2.79
C THR A 21 9.70 -10.26 -3.79
N GLY A 22 8.44 -10.10 -4.16
CA GLY A 22 7.81 -10.92 -5.19
C GLY A 22 6.49 -10.30 -5.65
N VAL A 23 5.64 -11.14 -6.26
CA VAL A 23 4.26 -10.81 -6.58
C VAL A 23 3.34 -11.86 -5.95
N GLN A 24 2.20 -11.41 -5.45
CA GLN A 24 1.12 -12.26 -4.96
C GLN A 24 0.37 -12.85 -6.16
N LYS A 25 -0.51 -13.83 -5.92
CA LYS A 25 -1.26 -14.51 -6.99
C LYS A 25 -2.15 -13.57 -7.81
N ASP A 26 -2.57 -12.46 -7.22
CA ASP A 26 -3.38 -11.41 -7.86
C ASP A 26 -2.51 -10.32 -8.55
N GLY A 27 -1.20 -10.52 -8.64
CA GLY A 27 -0.26 -9.56 -9.22
C GLY A 27 0.19 -8.46 -8.25
N THR A 28 -0.37 -8.38 -7.05
CA THR A 28 0.03 -7.37 -6.06
C THR A 28 1.48 -7.60 -5.64
N PRO A 29 2.35 -6.57 -5.59
CA PRO A 29 3.68 -6.73 -5.06
C PRO A 29 3.66 -7.35 -3.66
N SER A 30 4.69 -8.13 -3.34
CA SER A 30 4.96 -8.70 -2.04
C SER A 30 6.31 -8.19 -1.55
N ARG A 31 6.39 -7.83 -0.27
CA ARG A 31 7.63 -7.46 0.42
C ARG A 31 7.59 -8.07 1.82
N LEU A 32 7.95 -9.34 1.90
CA LEU A 32 7.99 -10.09 3.14
C LEU A 32 9.30 -9.82 3.86
N HIS A 33 9.22 -9.28 5.07
CA HIS A 33 10.35 -9.13 5.96
C HIS A 33 10.41 -10.37 6.85
N VAL A 34 11.57 -11.04 6.87
CA VAL A 34 11.84 -12.23 7.68
C VAL A 34 12.98 -11.93 8.64
N ILE A 35 12.69 -11.99 9.95
CA ILE A 35 13.67 -11.81 11.02
C ILE A 35 14.15 -13.19 11.46
N THR A 36 15.45 -13.40 11.39
CA THR A 36 16.10 -14.68 11.67
C THR A 36 17.15 -14.50 12.76
N ASP A 37 17.15 -15.34 13.78
CA ASP A 37 18.14 -15.33 14.85
C ASP A 37 19.55 -15.53 14.27
N ALA A 38 20.48 -14.66 14.65
CA ALA A 38 21.81 -14.64 14.05
C ALA A 38 22.71 -15.80 14.53
N ALA A 39 22.41 -16.43 15.67
CA ALA A 39 23.19 -17.53 16.23
C ALA A 39 22.67 -18.91 15.78
N THR A 40 21.36 -19.05 15.64
CA THR A 40 20.70 -20.35 15.40
C THR A 40 20.10 -20.48 14.01
N GLY A 41 19.94 -19.39 13.26
CA GLY A 41 19.27 -19.40 11.95
C GLY A 41 17.76 -19.64 12.02
N LYS A 42 17.16 -19.68 13.22
CA LYS A 42 15.71 -19.86 13.38
C LYS A 42 14.95 -18.58 13.05
N LYS A 43 13.82 -18.70 12.35
CA LYS A 43 12.91 -17.58 12.09
C LYS A 43 12.27 -17.11 13.41
N LEU A 44 12.54 -15.87 13.78
CA LEU A 44 11.98 -15.22 14.96
C LEU A 44 10.64 -14.54 14.65
N TYR A 45 10.54 -13.93 13.48
CA TYR A 45 9.35 -13.19 13.07
C TYR A 45 9.28 -13.05 11.55
N GLN A 46 8.08 -12.85 11.02
CA GLN A 46 7.91 -12.42 9.65
C GLN A 46 6.69 -11.50 9.54
N TYR A 47 6.75 -10.50 8.67
CA TYR A 47 5.61 -9.64 8.37
C TYR A 47 5.61 -9.21 6.90
N GLN A 48 4.41 -9.09 6.35
CA GLN A 48 4.20 -8.55 5.02
C GLN A 48 4.18 -7.01 5.13
N ALA A 49 5.11 -6.33 4.47
CA ALA A 49 5.16 -4.87 4.49
C ALA A 49 4.12 -4.21 3.57
N ILE A 50 3.41 -5.01 2.76
CA ILE A 50 2.37 -4.58 1.84
C ILE A 50 1.00 -4.92 2.44
N GLU A 51 0.24 -3.90 2.77
CA GLU A 51 -1.12 -4.03 3.29
C GLU A 51 -2.10 -3.86 2.13
N ASN A 52 -3.02 -4.82 2.00
CA ASN A 52 -3.88 -5.01 0.84
C ASN A 52 -5.34 -4.84 1.24
N GLY A 53 -5.89 -3.67 0.98
CA GLY A 53 -7.32 -3.40 1.08
C GLY A 53 -8.07 -4.02 -0.09
N LYS A 54 -9.31 -4.44 0.17
CA LYS A 54 -10.22 -4.94 -0.87
C LYS A 54 -10.99 -3.76 -1.45
N GLY A 55 -10.76 -3.44 -2.73
CA GLY A 55 -11.48 -2.39 -3.44
C GLY A 55 -12.63 -2.93 -4.28
N ASN A 56 -13.81 -2.31 -4.15
CA ASN A 56 -14.94 -2.50 -5.08
C ASN A 56 -15.02 -1.26 -5.97
N SER A 57 -14.34 -1.34 -7.11
CA SER A 57 -14.21 -0.26 -8.09
C SER A 57 -15.46 -0.15 -8.97
N GLN A 58 -15.68 1.00 -9.61
CA GLN A 58 -16.76 1.17 -10.57
C GLN A 58 -16.45 0.47 -11.90
N TYR A 59 -15.19 0.51 -12.34
CA TYR A 59 -14.81 0.10 -13.71
C TYR A 59 -14.01 -1.20 -13.79
N SER A 60 -13.26 -1.54 -12.74
CA SER A 60 -12.34 -2.69 -12.71
C SER A 60 -12.86 -3.88 -11.88
N GLY A 61 -14.12 -3.82 -11.42
CA GLY A 61 -14.70 -4.82 -10.52
C GLY A 61 -14.01 -4.85 -9.15
N LYS A 62 -13.73 -6.06 -8.64
CA LYS A 62 -13.04 -6.26 -7.36
C LYS A 62 -11.53 -6.28 -7.58
N VAL A 63 -10.82 -5.38 -6.89
CA VAL A 63 -9.38 -5.17 -7.04
C VAL A 63 -8.70 -5.12 -5.67
N THR A 64 -7.39 -5.29 -5.67
CA THR A 64 -6.56 -5.07 -4.48
C THR A 64 -5.99 -3.65 -4.54
N VAL A 65 -6.17 -2.89 -3.45
CA VAL A 65 -5.62 -1.54 -3.30
C VAL A 65 -4.65 -1.47 -2.12
N GLY A 66 -3.59 -0.69 -2.26
CA GLY A 66 -2.63 -0.45 -1.20
C GLY A 66 -3.24 0.37 -0.08
N SER A 67 -3.21 -0.17 1.13
CA SER A 67 -3.70 0.49 2.34
C SER A 67 -2.59 0.62 3.37
N LYS A 68 -2.89 1.36 4.44
CA LYS A 68 -2.03 1.50 5.60
C LYS A 68 -2.89 1.51 6.87
N LYS A 69 -2.69 0.54 7.73
CA LYS A 69 -3.29 0.51 9.06
C LYS A 69 -2.71 1.62 9.93
N VAL A 70 -3.61 2.34 10.58
CA VAL A 70 -3.34 3.40 11.56
C VAL A 70 -4.28 3.22 12.74
N GLY A 71 -3.71 2.73 13.85
CA GLY A 71 -4.49 2.32 15.01
C GLY A 71 -5.46 1.19 14.66
N SER A 72 -6.75 1.44 14.88
CA SER A 72 -7.86 0.55 14.52
C SER A 72 -8.46 0.82 13.14
N SER A 73 -7.94 1.79 12.39
CA SER A 73 -8.44 2.20 11.07
C SER A 73 -7.40 1.95 9.97
N TYR A 74 -7.80 2.17 8.72
CA TYR A 74 -6.97 2.07 7.53
C TYR A 74 -7.01 3.39 6.77
N GLU A 75 -5.90 3.75 6.15
CA GLU A 75 -5.74 4.88 5.23
C GLU A 75 -5.49 4.33 3.83
N LEU A 76 -6.08 4.96 2.80
CA LEU A 76 -5.84 4.58 1.40
C LEU A 76 -4.50 5.15 0.93
N THR A 77 -3.43 4.54 1.47
CA THR A 77 -2.03 4.90 1.25
C THR A 77 -1.24 3.66 0.81
N ASP A 78 -0.72 3.68 -0.42
CA ASP A 78 0.12 2.61 -0.94
C ASP A 78 1.61 2.88 -0.66
N LYS A 79 2.12 2.30 0.42
CA LYS A 79 3.55 2.37 0.80
C LYS A 79 4.45 1.61 -0.18
N ALA A 80 3.94 0.62 -0.89
CA ALA A 80 4.73 -0.19 -1.82
C ALA A 80 5.10 0.59 -3.09
N ARG A 81 4.29 1.60 -3.45
CA ARG A 81 4.43 2.40 -4.68
C ARG A 81 4.68 3.88 -4.37
N GLY A 82 5.70 4.12 -3.56
CA GLY A 82 6.21 5.47 -3.28
C GLY A 82 5.34 6.30 -2.33
N ASN A 83 4.49 5.67 -1.51
CA ASN A 83 3.51 6.33 -0.64
C ASN A 83 2.46 7.12 -1.43
N HIS A 84 1.92 6.53 -2.50
CA HIS A 84 0.73 7.09 -3.17
C HIS A 84 -0.41 7.22 -2.16
N ARG A 85 -1.18 8.31 -2.27
CA ARG A 85 -2.31 8.60 -1.38
C ARG A 85 -3.50 9.09 -2.18
N THR A 86 -4.69 8.71 -1.73
CA THR A 86 -5.94 9.12 -2.36
C THR A 86 -6.77 9.98 -1.41
N TYR A 87 -7.13 11.18 -1.85
CA TYR A 87 -7.86 12.17 -1.06
C TYR A 87 -9.24 12.44 -1.66
N ASP A 88 -10.18 12.73 -0.77
CA ASP A 88 -11.51 13.22 -1.05
C ASP A 88 -11.52 14.75 -1.01
N LEU A 89 -11.80 15.41 -2.14
CA LEU A 89 -12.00 16.86 -2.16
C LEU A 89 -13.40 17.28 -1.69
N LYS A 90 -14.34 16.34 -1.55
CA LYS A 90 -15.71 16.64 -1.09
C LYS A 90 -16.40 17.74 -1.91
N HIS A 91 -16.28 17.65 -3.22
CA HIS A 91 -16.87 18.60 -4.15
C HIS A 91 -16.32 20.02 -4.04
N ALA A 92 -15.05 20.14 -3.63
CA ALA A 92 -14.32 21.40 -3.63
C ALA A 92 -13.44 21.52 -4.88
N GLU A 93 -13.26 22.75 -5.34
CA GLU A 93 -12.39 23.08 -6.49
C GLU A 93 -10.95 23.42 -6.08
N SER A 94 -10.62 23.36 -4.78
CA SER A 94 -9.28 23.66 -4.28
C SER A 94 -8.99 22.95 -2.95
N GLY A 95 -7.74 23.05 -2.51
CA GLY A 95 -7.28 22.47 -1.25
C GLY A 95 -6.67 21.07 -1.38
N THR A 96 -6.22 20.54 -0.24
CA THR A 96 -5.52 19.26 -0.18
C THR A 96 -6.46 18.06 -0.14
N GLY A 97 -7.70 18.25 0.30
CA GLY A 97 -8.70 17.20 0.52
C GLY A 97 -8.48 16.43 1.82
N LYS A 98 -9.38 15.48 2.12
CA LYS A 98 -9.26 14.57 3.26
C LYS A 98 -8.79 13.21 2.79
N LEU A 99 -7.75 12.67 3.42
CA LEU A 99 -7.27 11.31 3.10
C LEU A 99 -8.39 10.31 3.36
N PHE A 100 -8.62 9.39 2.41
CA PHE A 100 -9.59 8.33 2.59
C PHE A 100 -9.19 7.43 3.76
N LYS A 101 -10.16 7.19 4.64
CA LYS A 101 -10.05 6.29 5.78
C LYS A 101 -11.17 5.27 5.76
N ASP A 102 -10.89 4.11 6.33
CA ASP A 102 -11.82 3.00 6.45
C ASP A 102 -11.60 2.24 7.76
N ALA A 103 -12.61 1.53 8.26
CA ALA A 103 -12.53 0.78 9.52
C ALA A 103 -12.14 -0.69 9.34
N ASN A 104 -12.41 -1.28 8.17
CA ASN A 104 -12.29 -2.73 7.94
C ASN A 104 -11.43 -3.10 6.71
N ASP A 105 -10.88 -2.11 6.03
CA ASP A 105 -10.04 -2.25 4.83
C ASP A 105 -10.81 -2.80 3.60
N VAL A 106 -12.13 -2.58 3.57
CA VAL A 106 -13.00 -2.87 2.43
C VAL A 106 -13.53 -1.56 1.86
N TRP A 107 -13.00 -1.18 0.72
CA TRP A 107 -13.20 0.14 0.12
C TRP A 107 -14.28 0.11 -0.95
N GLY A 108 -15.26 1.02 -0.86
CA GLY A 108 -16.28 1.22 -1.87
C GLY A 108 -17.27 0.06 -2.00
N ASN A 109 -18.25 0.23 -2.89
CA ASN A 109 -19.28 -0.78 -3.16
C ASN A 109 -19.57 -0.95 -4.67
N GLY A 110 -18.71 -0.39 -5.53
CA GLY A 110 -18.87 -0.43 -6.99
C GLY A 110 -19.91 0.53 -7.56
N LYS A 111 -20.55 1.37 -6.73
CA LYS A 111 -21.54 2.36 -7.18
C LYS A 111 -20.99 3.79 -7.07
N PRO A 112 -21.34 4.69 -8.00
CA PRO A 112 -20.93 6.11 -7.97
C PRO A 112 -21.40 6.85 -6.71
N SER A 113 -22.51 6.42 -6.11
CA SER A 113 -23.06 7.04 -4.90
C SER A 113 -22.18 6.83 -3.65
N ASN A 114 -21.20 5.92 -3.70
CA ASN A 114 -20.22 5.75 -2.63
C ASN A 114 -18.90 6.41 -3.03
N ALA A 115 -18.49 7.42 -2.27
CA ALA A 115 -17.25 8.17 -2.50
C ALA A 115 -15.98 7.29 -2.56
N GLN A 116 -15.91 6.23 -1.75
CA GLN A 116 -14.75 5.32 -1.78
C GLN A 116 -14.66 4.55 -3.10
N THR A 117 -15.76 4.36 -3.86
CA THR A 117 -15.71 3.69 -5.17
C THR A 117 -14.79 4.45 -6.13
N ALA A 118 -14.95 5.77 -6.26
CA ALA A 118 -14.06 6.60 -7.09
C ALA A 118 -12.63 6.61 -6.54
N ALA A 119 -12.47 6.58 -5.22
CA ALA A 119 -11.17 6.47 -4.57
C ALA A 119 -10.44 5.16 -4.93
N VAL A 120 -11.17 4.04 -5.00
CA VAL A 120 -10.63 2.74 -5.42
C VAL A 120 -10.15 2.80 -6.86
N ASP A 121 -10.96 3.33 -7.78
CA ASP A 121 -10.55 3.47 -9.19
C ASP A 121 -9.27 4.31 -9.32
N ALA A 122 -9.21 5.45 -8.60
CA ALA A 122 -8.05 6.33 -8.62
C ALA A 122 -6.80 5.70 -8.00
N ALA A 123 -6.94 4.95 -6.90
CA ALA A 123 -5.83 4.23 -6.26
C ALA A 123 -5.34 3.10 -7.17
N TYR A 124 -6.25 2.28 -7.68
CA TYR A 124 -5.92 1.15 -8.54
C TYR A 124 -5.26 1.60 -9.85
N GLY A 125 -5.79 2.63 -10.51
CA GLY A 125 -5.18 3.20 -11.71
C GLY A 125 -3.75 3.72 -11.45
N ALA A 126 -3.50 4.36 -10.31
CA ALA A 126 -2.17 4.81 -9.92
C ALA A 126 -1.21 3.65 -9.68
N GLN A 127 -1.68 2.54 -9.09
CA GLN A 127 -0.89 1.32 -8.90
C GLN A 127 -0.45 0.73 -10.23
N LEU A 128 -1.39 0.53 -11.15
CA LEU A 128 -1.10 0.00 -12.49
C LEU A 128 -0.12 0.89 -13.24
N THR A 129 -0.30 2.21 -13.15
CA THR A 129 0.58 3.18 -13.79
C THR A 129 2.00 3.10 -13.24
N TRP A 130 2.15 3.02 -11.91
CA TRP A 130 3.45 2.86 -11.28
C TRP A 130 4.13 1.56 -11.70
N ASP A 131 3.40 0.44 -11.67
CA ASP A 131 3.94 -0.88 -12.02
C ASP A 131 4.32 -0.94 -13.50
N TYR A 132 3.56 -0.29 -14.39
CA TYR A 132 3.91 -0.11 -15.78
C TYR A 132 5.24 0.66 -15.93
N TYR A 133 5.37 1.84 -15.30
CA TYR A 133 6.62 2.61 -15.37
C TYR A 133 7.83 1.83 -14.86
N LYS A 134 7.64 1.06 -13.78
CA LYS A 134 8.71 0.27 -13.20
C LYS A 134 9.10 -0.91 -14.08
N SER A 135 8.12 -1.66 -14.61
CA SER A 135 8.37 -2.88 -15.39
C SER A 135 8.86 -2.59 -16.81
N VAL A 136 8.26 -1.61 -17.48
CA VAL A 136 8.54 -1.32 -18.89
C VAL A 136 9.73 -0.36 -19.03
N HIS A 137 9.85 0.63 -18.14
CA HIS A 137 10.83 1.71 -18.26
C HIS A 137 11.93 1.67 -17.19
N GLY A 138 11.90 0.70 -16.27
CA GLY A 138 12.83 0.66 -15.12
C GLY A 138 12.66 1.85 -14.16
N ARG A 139 11.58 2.62 -14.30
CA ARG A 139 11.39 3.92 -13.63
C ARG A 139 10.55 3.78 -12.37
N LYS A 140 11.05 4.27 -11.24
CA LYS A 140 10.33 4.23 -9.94
C LYS A 140 9.40 5.44 -9.81
N GLY A 141 8.15 5.28 -10.25
CA GLY A 141 7.15 6.34 -10.26
C GLY A 141 7.23 7.24 -11.49
N ILE A 142 6.24 8.12 -11.65
CA ILE A 142 6.11 8.95 -12.86
C ILE A 142 7.35 9.82 -13.11
N ASN A 143 7.92 10.38 -12.03
CA ASN A 143 9.12 11.22 -12.05
C ASN A 143 10.44 10.42 -11.91
N GLY A 144 10.37 9.12 -11.65
CA GLY A 144 11.56 8.29 -11.40
C GLY A 144 12.28 8.52 -10.07
N ASP A 145 11.77 9.41 -9.22
CA ASP A 145 12.35 9.79 -7.92
C ASP A 145 11.92 8.87 -6.76
N GLY A 146 11.14 7.82 -7.05
CA GLY A 146 10.62 6.91 -6.05
C GLY A 146 9.44 7.46 -5.23
N LYS A 147 8.90 8.63 -5.59
CA LYS A 147 7.71 9.21 -4.93
C LYS A 147 6.44 8.89 -5.71
N GLY A 148 5.45 8.38 -4.99
CA GLY A 148 4.13 8.08 -5.53
C GLY A 148 3.39 9.37 -5.86
N ALA A 149 2.55 9.32 -6.89
CA ALA A 149 1.62 10.41 -7.17
C ALA A 149 0.62 10.60 -6.01
N THR A 150 -0.13 11.69 -6.02
CA THR A 150 -1.28 11.88 -5.14
C THR A 150 -2.53 12.01 -6.00
N SER A 151 -3.54 11.20 -5.71
CA SER A 151 -4.85 11.28 -6.36
C SER A 151 -5.81 12.10 -5.50
N ARG A 152 -6.58 12.97 -6.15
CA ARG A 152 -7.69 13.72 -5.54
C ARG A 152 -8.94 13.45 -6.34
N VAL A 153 -9.98 12.93 -5.69
CA VAL A 153 -11.27 12.62 -6.31
C VAL A 153 -12.34 13.58 -5.78
N HIS A 154 -13.49 13.62 -6.46
CA HIS A 154 -14.61 14.53 -6.17
C HIS A 154 -14.21 16.01 -6.22
N TYR A 155 -13.43 16.38 -7.24
CA TYR A 155 -13.21 17.77 -7.59
C TYR A 155 -14.47 18.34 -8.26
N GLY A 156 -14.81 19.59 -7.91
CA GLY A 156 -15.93 20.35 -8.50
C GLY A 156 -17.27 20.15 -7.81
#